data_AF-O16165-F1
#
_entry.id   AF-O16165-F1
#
_cell.length_a   1.000
_cell.length_b   1.000
_cell.length_c   1.000
_cell.angle_alpha   90.00
_cell.angle_beta   90.00
_cell.angle_gamma   90.00
#
_symmetry.space_group_name_H-M   'P 1'
#
loop_
_entity.id
_entity.type
_entity.pdbx_description
1 polymer ?
#
loop_
_entity_poly.entity_id
_entity_poly.type
_entity_poly.pdbx_seq_one_letter_code
_entity_poly.pdbx_strand_id
1 'polypeptide(L)'
;QLAIVRGLRKSWKQPVYYGFNARMDVDTLNTIIMKLHRINYPVVAIVSDLSEENQRLWRELGISETNKSWFSHPADEQLKIFDFSDTP
;
A
#
# COMPACT_ATOMS: atom_id res chain seq x y z
N GLN A 1 1.22 -12.95 -6.30
CA GLN A 1 0.86 -11.73 -5.57
C GLN A 1 -0.58 -11.38 -5.83
N LEU A 2 -1.30 -11.01 -4.78
CA LEU A 2 -2.69 -10.56 -4.84
C LEU A 2 -2.80 -9.34 -3.92
N ALA A 3 -3.31 -8.21 -4.42
CA ALA A 3 -3.66 -7.09 -3.56
C ALA A 3 -5.17 -6.88 -3.57
N ILE A 4 -5.74 -6.69 -2.38
CA ILE A 4 -7.17 -6.48 -2.16
C ILE A 4 -7.33 -5.12 -1.52
N VAL A 5 -8.29 -4.34 -2.02
CA VAL A 5 -8.74 -3.12 -1.33
C VAL A 5 -9.90 -3.49 -0.42
N ARG A 6 -9.83 -3.05 0.83
CA ARG A 6 -10.89 -3.20 1.83
C ARG A 6 -11.39 -1.82 2.25
N GLY A 7 -12.70 -1.68 2.36
CA GLY A 7 -13.30 -0.47 2.90
C GLY A 7 -12.93 -0.27 4.37
N LEU A 8 -12.37 0.89 4.70
CA LEU A 8 -12.03 1.25 6.08
C LEU A 8 -13.28 1.53 6.93
N ARG A 9 -14.24 2.29 6.38
CA ARG A 9 -15.49 2.67 7.08
C ARG A 9 -16.67 1.72 6.81
N LYS A 10 -16.77 1.20 5.59
CA LYS A 10 -17.86 0.31 5.16
C LYS A 10 -17.31 -1.08 4.88
N SER A 11 -18.08 -2.11 5.19
CA SER A 11 -17.68 -3.50 4.94
C SER A 11 -17.81 -3.86 3.47
N TRP A 12 -16.73 -3.67 2.71
CA TRP A 12 -16.60 -4.15 1.33
C TRP A 12 -15.13 -4.52 1.04
N LYS A 13 -14.91 -5.41 0.07
CA LYS A 13 -13.57 -5.79 -0.38
C LYS A 13 -13.58 -6.19 -1.85
N GLN A 14 -12.50 -5.91 -2.57
CA GLN A 14 -12.33 -6.35 -3.96
C GLN A 14 -10.85 -6.57 -4.30
N PRO A 15 -10.50 -7.63 -5.07
CA PRO A 15 -9.15 -7.77 -5.61
C PRO A 15 -8.90 -6.70 -6.68
N VAL A 16 -7.74 -6.05 -6.62
CA VAL A 16 -7.37 -4.96 -7.56
C VAL A 16 -6.05 -5.22 -8.29
N TYR A 17 -5.25 -6.17 -7.83
CA TYR A 17 -4.00 -6.56 -8.46
C TYR A 17 -3.80 -8.07 -8.35
N TYR A 18 -3.32 -8.67 -9.43
CA TYR A 18 -3.00 -10.08 -9.50
C TYR A 18 -1.76 -10.29 -10.40
N GLY A 19 -0.77 -11.02 -9.90
CA GLY A 19 0.46 -11.32 -10.64
C GLY A 19 1.04 -12.68 -10.25
N PHE A 20 1.45 -13.47 -11.25
CA PHE A 20 2.11 -14.76 -11.06
C PHE A 20 3.61 -14.59 -10.81
N ASN A 21 4.14 -15.28 -9.80
CA ASN A 21 5.55 -15.22 -9.39
C ASN A 21 6.13 -13.79 -9.35
N ALA A 22 5.29 -12.82 -9.01
CA ALA A 22 5.63 -11.41 -8.97
C ALA A 22 6.03 -11.01 -7.55
N ARG A 23 6.63 -9.83 -7.41
CA ARG A 23 6.82 -9.13 -6.14
C ARG A 23 6.02 -7.82 -6.19
N MET A 24 5.59 -7.33 -5.02
CA MET A 24 5.08 -5.96 -4.92
C MET A 24 6.26 -4.98 -4.91
N ASP A 25 6.36 -4.14 -5.94
CA ASP A 25 7.33 -3.06 -6.05
C ASP A 25 6.65 -1.68 -5.91
N VAL A 26 7.46 -0.63 -5.71
CA VAL A 26 6.97 0.74 -5.50
C VAL A 26 6.18 1.26 -6.70
N ASP A 27 6.58 0.94 -7.93
CA ASP A 27 5.92 1.42 -9.14
C ASP A 27 4.53 0.81 -9.32
N THR A 28 4.41 -0.50 -9.07
CA THR A 28 3.16 -1.25 -9.08
C THR A 28 2.24 -0.74 -7.99
N LEU A 29 2.74 -0.56 -6.78
CA LEU A 29 1.99 -0.01 -5.64
C LEU A 29 1.46 1.39 -5.96
N ASN A 30 2.32 2.29 -6.44
CA ASN A 30 1.95 3.65 -6.83
C ASN A 30 0.92 3.65 -7.96
N THR A 31 1.06 2.76 -8.94
CA THR A 31 0.10 2.60 -10.03
C THR A 31 -1.28 2.19 -9.52
N ILE A 32 -1.34 1.24 -8.58
CA ILE A 32 -2.60 0.80 -7.95
C ILE A 32 -3.24 1.98 -7.20
N ILE A 33 -2.47 2.67 -6.35
CA ILE A 33 -2.94 3.82 -5.56
C ILE A 33 -3.45 4.94 -6.46
N MET A 34 -2.71 5.31 -7.51
CA MET A 34 -3.14 6.33 -8.47
C MET A 34 -4.44 5.94 -9.18
N LYS A 35 -4.59 4.68 -9.61
CA LYS A 35 -5.83 4.22 -10.26
C LYS A 35 -7.03 4.28 -9.31
N LEU A 36 -6.83 3.94 -8.03
CA LEU A 36 -7.88 4.03 -6.99
C LEU A 36 -8.24 5.48 -6.67
N HIS A 37 -7.25 6.37 -6.60
CA HIS A 37 -7.50 7.79 -6.40
C HIS A 37 -8.32 8.38 -7.56
N ARG A 38 -8.05 8.01 -8.82
CA ARG A 38 -8.81 8.48 -9.99
C ARG A 38 -10.30 8.14 -9.96
N ILE A 39 -10.68 7.09 -9.24
CA ILE A 39 -12.08 6.69 -9.05
C ILE A 39 -12.65 7.15 -7.69
N ASN A 40 -11.99 8.10 -7.02
CA ASN A 40 -12.36 8.67 -5.73
C ASN A 40 -12.36 7.69 -4.55
N TYR A 41 -11.48 6.69 -4.59
CA TYR A 41 -11.20 5.81 -3.46
C TYR A 41 -9.80 6.09 -2.92
N PRO A 42 -9.64 7.08 -2.00
CA PRO A 42 -8.33 7.41 -1.45
C PRO A 42 -7.82 6.25 -0.59
N VAL A 43 -6.59 5.81 -0.88
CA VAL A 43 -5.88 4.84 -0.05
C VAL A 43 -5.18 5.61 1.06
N VAL A 44 -5.49 5.27 2.32
CA VAL A 44 -4.92 5.93 3.52
C VAL A 44 -3.98 5.02 4.29
N ALA A 45 -4.02 3.72 4.03
CA ALA A 45 -3.17 2.75 4.70
C ALA A 45 -2.90 1.56 3.78
N ILE A 46 -1.75 0.93 3.96
CA ILE A 46 -1.39 -0.37 3.39
C ILE A 46 -1.08 -1.35 4.51
N VAL A 47 -1.34 -2.62 4.26
CA VAL A 47 -1.06 -3.72 5.19
C VAL A 47 -0.24 -4.76 4.44
N SER A 48 0.90 -5.16 5.00
CA SER A 48 1.75 -6.20 4.42
C SER A 48 2.23 -7.20 5.48
N ASP A 49 2.55 -8.42 5.03
CA ASP A 49 3.23 -9.38 5.90
C ASP A 49 4.67 -8.94 6.21
N LEU A 50 5.32 -9.67 7.12
CA LEU A 50 6.70 -9.39 7.56
C LEU A 50 7.78 -10.07 6.70
N SER A 51 7.47 -10.47 5.46
CA SER A 51 8.47 -11.08 4.57
C SER A 51 9.62 -10.12 4.23
N GLU A 52 10.80 -10.66 3.93
CA GLU A 52 11.98 -9.87 3.56
C GLU A 52 11.72 -8.96 2.35
N GLU A 53 10.88 -9.40 1.42
CA GLU A 53 10.50 -8.64 0.23
C GLU A 53 9.67 -7.41 0.58
N ASN A 54 8.73 -7.52 1.53
CA ASN A 54 7.93 -6.40 2.00
C ASN A 54 8.74 -5.45 2.89
N GLN A 55 9.65 -5.98 3.71
CA GLN A 55 10.60 -5.14 4.46
C GLN A 55 11.54 -4.35 3.53
N ARG A 56 11.88 -4.91 2.36
CA ARG A 56 12.62 -4.16 1.33
C ARG A 56 11.75 -3.08 0.69
N LEU A 57 10.47 -3.37 0.41
CA LEU A 57 9.51 -2.35 -0.06
C LEU A 57 9.38 -1.19 0.94
N TRP A 58 9.31 -1.47 2.24
CA TRP A 58 9.27 -0.45 3.29
C TRP A 58 10.49 0.48 3.24
N ARG A 59 11.69 -0.09 3.08
CA ARG A 59 12.93 0.68 2.93
C ARG A 59 12.91 1.56 1.68
N GLU A 60 12.42 1.04 0.56
CA GLU A 60 12.26 1.79 -0.69
C GLU A 60 11.23 2.94 -0.56
N LEU A 61 10.21 2.79 0.28
CA LEU A 61 9.24 3.84 0.63
C LEU A 61 9.75 4.80 1.73
N GLY A 62 10.94 4.57 2.28
CA GLY A 62 11.53 5.37 3.34
C GLY A 62 10.82 5.21 4.69
N ILE A 63 10.19 4.06 4.94
CA ILE A 63 9.58 3.69 6.21
C ILE A 63 10.67 3.14 7.13
N SER A 64 10.73 3.67 8.35
CA SER A 64 11.58 3.13 9.42
C SER A 64 11.01 3.45 10.79
N GLU A 65 11.36 2.63 11.78
CA GLU A 65 10.95 2.82 13.18
C GLU A 65 11.40 4.18 13.75
N THR A 66 12.53 4.69 13.28
CA THR A 66 13.18 5.90 13.81
C THR A 66 12.82 7.18 13.07
N ASN A 67 12.17 7.09 11.90
CA ASN A 67 11.90 8.26 11.06
C ASN A 67 10.39 8.49 10.88
N LYS A 68 9.73 7.60 10.14
CA LYS A 68 8.31 7.74 9.82
C LYS A 68 7.69 6.39 9.44
N SER A 69 6.44 6.21 9.82
CA SER A 69 5.58 5.06 9.50
C SER A 69 4.62 5.32 8.32
N TRP A 70 4.95 6.31 7.49
CA TRP A 70 4.09 6.74 6.38
C TRP A 70 4.90 7.27 5.19
N PHE A 71 4.28 7.24 4.02
CA PHE A 71 4.79 7.86 2.79
C PHE A 71 3.72 8.74 2.14
N SER A 72 4.14 9.66 1.28
CA SER A 72 3.23 10.58 0.59
C SER A 72 2.44 9.87 -0.50
N HIS A 73 1.18 10.25 -0.68
CA HIS A 73 0.34 9.67 -1.71
C HIS A 73 0.86 10.09 -3.11
N PRO A 74 0.99 9.17 -4.08
CA PRO A 74 1.62 9.44 -5.38
C PRO A 74 0.86 10.42 -6.28
N ALA A 75 -0.40 10.72 -5.96
CA ALA A 75 -1.21 11.72 -6.66
C ALA A 75 -1.39 13.05 -5.89
N ASP A 76 -1.09 13.09 -4.59
CA ASP A 76 -1.29 14.27 -3.73
C ASP A 76 -0.34 14.21 -2.53
N GLU A 77 0.68 15.08 -2.53
CA GLU A 77 1.71 15.09 -1.49
C GLU A 77 1.18 15.46 -0.09
N GLN A 78 0.00 16.06 0.00
CA GLN A 78 -0.63 16.39 1.28
C GLN A 78 -1.28 15.18 1.96
N LEU A 79 -1.62 14.15 1.18
CA LEU A 79 -2.21 12.92 1.69
C LEU A 79 -1.10 11.95 2.12
N LYS A 80 -1.31 11.32 3.27
CA LYS A 80 -0.40 10.33 3.84
C LYS A 80 -0.98 8.93 3.72
N ILE A 81 -0.10 7.98 3.43
CA ILE A 81 -0.42 6.55 3.43
C ILE A 81 0.40 5.91 4.56
N PHE A 82 -0.30 5.36 5.54
CA PHE A 82 0.30 4.71 6.70
C PHE A 82 0.59 3.23 6.39
N ASP A 83 1.76 2.76 6.80
CA ASP A 83 2.13 1.37 6.65
C ASP A 83 1.86 0.59 7.95
N PHE A 84 1.26 -0.58 7.82
CA PHE A 84 0.96 -1.49 8.91
C PHE A 84 1.47 -2.89 8.58
N SER A 85 2.01 -3.57 9.59
CA SER A 85 2.24 -5.00 9.51
C SER A 85 0.95 -5.77 9.77
N ASP A 86 0.84 -6.94 9.15
CA ASP A 86 -0.22 -7.90 9.45
C ASP A 86 0.02 -8.54 10.82
N THR A 87 -0.78 -8.13 11.82
CA THR A 87 -0.84 -8.77 13.13
C THR A 87 -2.10 -9.66 13.20
N PRO A 88 -1.99 -10.94 13.62
CA PRO A 88 -3.13 -11.87 13.72
C PRO A 88 -4.30 -11.38 14.59
#